data_AF-A0A3S1ETM7-F1
#
_entry.id   AF-A0A3S1ETM7-F1
#
_cell.length_a   1.000
_cell.length_b   1.000
_cell.length_c   1.000
_cell.angle_alpha   90.00
_cell.angle_beta   90.00
_cell.angle_gamma   90.00
#
_symmetry.space_group_name_H-M   'P 1'
#
loop_
_entity.id
_entity.type
_entity.pdbx_description
1 polymer ?
#
loop_
_entity_poly.entity_id
_entity_poly.type
_entity_poly.pdbx_seq_one_letter_code
_entity_poly.pdbx_strand_id
1 'polypeptide(L)'
;PMMMALSGKEKAPPLQLALGVLKKIALHPFIIATALGVGAAYVEFRPPLPVDRFLDYLARAAAPCALFAMGVTLALRPLNRVPHELALIAGLKLIVHPLLCYVVLSWIGNFSPTWVFSAMLLAALPTATNVFVIAQQYDVWVQRASASVLITTCFSVVTVTALLYAIRHGILPADLFP
;
A
#
# COMPACT_ATOMS: atom_id res chain seq x y z
N PRO A 1 -15.04 6.23 -1.80
CA PRO A 1 -15.69 7.29 -1.01
C PRO A 1 -16.16 8.49 -1.85
N MET A 2 -15.27 9.19 -2.58
CA MET A 2 -15.64 10.34 -3.43
C MET A 2 -16.58 9.95 -4.59
N MET A 3 -16.30 8.86 -5.30
CA MET A 3 -17.18 8.33 -6.36
C MET A 3 -18.51 7.77 -5.84
N MET A 4 -18.57 7.34 -4.57
CA MET A 4 -19.79 6.86 -3.93
C MET A 4 -20.71 8.03 -3.52
N ALA A 5 -20.12 9.15 -3.11
CA ALA A 5 -20.83 10.40 -2.82
C ALA A 5 -21.37 11.08 -4.09
N LEU A 6 -20.66 10.97 -5.21
CA LEU A 6 -21.11 11.48 -6.52
C LEU A 6 -22.25 10.68 -7.14
N SER A 7 -22.40 9.39 -6.78
CA SER A 7 -23.47 8.50 -7.28
C SER A 7 -24.71 8.45 -6.36
N GLY A 8 -24.64 9.03 -5.17
CA GLY A 8 -25.76 9.07 -4.22
C GLY A 8 -26.80 10.10 -4.63
N LYS A 9 -28.06 9.66 -4.80
CA LYS A 9 -29.23 10.48 -5.14
C LYS A 9 -29.66 11.48 -4.04
N GLU A 10 -28.78 11.91 -3.14
CA GLU A 10 -29.13 12.83 -2.05
C GLU A 10 -28.59 14.24 -2.28
N LYS A 11 -29.53 15.20 -2.35
CA LYS A 11 -29.31 16.65 -2.46
C LYS A 11 -28.80 17.24 -1.14
N ALA A 12 -27.64 16.82 -0.64
CA ALA A 12 -26.97 17.47 0.49
C ALA A 12 -25.99 18.54 -0.03
N PRO A 13 -25.87 19.71 0.64
CA PRO A 13 -24.95 20.76 0.19
C PRO A 13 -23.50 20.23 0.19
N PRO A 14 -22.68 20.60 -0.82
CA PRO A 14 -21.34 20.03 -1.03
C PRO A 14 -20.42 20.20 0.19
N LEU A 15 -20.66 21.24 0.99
CA LEU A 15 -19.92 21.54 2.22
C LEU A 15 -20.25 20.56 3.36
N GLN A 16 -21.50 20.10 3.47
CA GLN A 16 -21.89 19.07 4.46
C GLN A 16 -21.44 17.67 4.05
N LEU A 17 -21.44 17.37 2.75
CA LEU A 17 -20.87 16.13 2.22
C LEU A 17 -19.36 16.08 2.46
N ALA A 18 -18.65 17.19 2.20
CA ALA A 18 -17.21 17.30 2.48
C ALA A 18 -16.93 17.15 3.99
N LEU A 19 -17.67 17.84 4.87
CA LEU A 19 -17.49 17.71 6.32
C LEU A 19 -17.82 16.29 6.82
N GLY A 20 -18.87 15.66 6.28
CA GLY A 20 -19.27 14.30 6.63
C GLY A 20 -18.23 13.26 6.23
N VAL A 21 -17.61 13.42 5.06
CA VAL A 21 -16.50 12.58 4.60
C VAL A 21 -15.25 12.84 5.45
N LEU A 22 -14.90 14.09 5.74
CA LEU A 22 -13.75 14.43 6.57
C LEU A 22 -13.89 13.86 7.99
N LYS A 23 -15.09 13.96 8.58
CA LYS A 23 -15.40 13.39 9.89
C LYS A 23 -15.33 11.86 9.88
N LYS A 24 -15.79 11.20 8.82
CA LYS A 24 -15.65 9.74 8.65
C LYS A 24 -14.20 9.29 8.48
N ILE A 25 -13.38 10.08 7.78
CA ILE A 25 -11.94 9.83 7.62
C ILE A 25 -11.23 10.03 8.96
N ALA A 26 -11.48 11.15 9.65
CA ALA A 26 -10.85 11.46 10.93
C ALA A 26 -11.24 10.47 12.04
N LEU A 27 -12.47 9.96 12.02
CA LEU A 27 -12.95 8.93 12.96
C LEU A 27 -12.58 7.51 12.55
N HIS A 28 -11.82 7.33 11.47
CA HIS A 28 -11.46 6.00 11.01
C HIS A 28 -10.45 5.37 11.98
N PRO A 29 -10.74 4.19 12.56
CA PRO A 29 -9.87 3.56 13.56
C PRO A 29 -8.42 3.41 13.09
N PHE A 30 -8.21 3.09 11.82
CA PHE A 30 -6.87 2.99 11.21
C PHE A 30 -6.10 4.32 11.21
N ILE A 31 -6.79 5.43 10.90
CA ILE A 31 -6.18 6.76 10.83
C ILE A 31 -5.88 7.25 12.24
N ILE A 32 -6.82 7.06 13.17
CA ILE A 32 -6.60 7.40 14.59
C ILE A 32 -5.44 6.60 15.15
N ALA A 33 -5.39 5.28 14.94
CA ALA A 33 -4.31 4.43 15.43
C ALA A 33 -2.94 4.86 14.88
N THR A 34 -2.86 5.17 13.58
CA THR A 34 -1.63 5.65 12.94
C THR A 34 -1.23 7.03 13.47
N ALA A 35 -2.18 7.96 13.61
CA ALA A 35 -1.93 9.30 14.13
C ALA A 35 -1.47 9.26 15.60
N LEU A 36 -2.09 8.42 16.43
CA LEU A 36 -1.66 8.20 17.81
C LEU A 36 -0.27 7.56 17.88
N GLY A 37 0.02 6.58 17.01
CA GLY A 37 1.35 5.96 16.94
C GLY A 37 2.44 6.94 16.53
N VAL A 38 2.20 7.75 15.50
CA VAL A 38 3.13 8.81 15.07
C VAL A 38 3.27 9.90 16.14
N GLY A 39 2.17 10.31 16.78
CA GLY A 39 2.20 11.27 17.88
C GLY A 39 2.99 10.76 19.08
N ALA A 40 2.81 9.49 19.46
CA ALA A 40 3.58 8.86 20.52
C ALA A 40 5.08 8.78 20.18
N ALA A 41 5.42 8.44 18.93
CA ALA A 41 6.80 8.42 18.46
C ALA A 41 7.45 9.82 18.47
N TYR A 42 6.71 10.86 18.09
CA TYR A 42 7.20 12.24 18.10
C TYR A 42 7.50 12.75 19.52
N VAL A 43 6.68 12.37 20.50
CA VAL A 43 6.86 12.74 21.91
C VAL A 43 7.84 11.79 22.63
N GLU A 44 8.40 10.81 21.92
CA GLU A 44 9.20 9.70 22.49
C GLU A 44 8.52 9.02 23.68
N PHE A 45 7.18 8.96 23.64
CA PHE A 45 6.39 8.40 24.72
C PHE A 45 6.60 6.88 24.77
N ARG A 46 7.30 6.40 25.80
CA ARG A 46 7.49 4.97 26.05
C ARG A 46 6.37 4.45 26.94
N PRO A 47 5.44 3.64 26.41
CA PRO A 47 4.43 3.02 27.25
C PRO A 47 5.08 2.09 28.29
N PRO A 48 4.39 1.79 29.40
CA PRO A 48 4.90 0.87 30.41
C PRO A 48 5.16 -0.51 29.79
N LEU A 49 6.22 -1.19 30.26
CA LEU A 49 6.77 -2.43 29.69
C LEU A 49 5.71 -3.51 29.32
N PRO A 50 4.65 -3.75 30.13
CA PRO A 50 3.61 -4.72 29.77
C PRO A 50 2.81 -4.32 28.51
N VAL A 51 2.50 -3.04 28.36
CA VAL A 51 1.75 -2.50 27.21
C VAL A 51 2.61 -2.56 25.95
N ASP A 52 3.88 -2.17 26.06
CA ASP A 52 4.83 -2.21 24.95
C ASP A 52 4.99 -3.63 24.37
N ARG A 53 5.22 -4.62 25.25
CA ARG A 53 5.32 -6.02 24.83
C ARG A 53 4.02 -6.55 24.21
N PHE A 54 2.88 -6.17 24.77
CA PHE A 54 1.59 -6.59 24.22
C PHE A 54 1.37 -6.01 22.82
N LEU A 55 1.68 -4.73 22.61
CA LEU A 55 1.61 -4.09 21.30
C LEU A 55 2.58 -4.72 20.30
N ASP A 56 3.82 -5.04 20.71
CA ASP A 56 4.81 -5.70 19.85
C ASP A 56 4.33 -7.12 19.43
N TYR A 57 3.75 -7.89 20.36
CA TYR A 57 3.16 -9.19 20.01
C TYR A 57 2.00 -9.07 19.02
N LEU A 58 1.10 -8.11 19.22
CA LEU A 58 0.01 -7.85 18.26
C LEU A 58 0.55 -7.41 16.90
N ALA A 59 1.55 -6.53 16.87
CA ALA A 59 2.14 -6.03 15.63
C ALA A 59 2.79 -7.16 14.81
N ARG A 60 3.55 -8.05 15.46
CA ARG A 60 4.18 -9.20 14.81
C ARG A 60 3.16 -10.24 14.34
N ALA A 61 2.04 -10.41 15.06
CA ALA A 61 0.97 -11.33 14.68
C ALA A 61 0.04 -10.78 13.59
N ALA A 62 -0.10 -9.47 13.46
CA ALA A 62 -1.03 -8.84 12.53
C ALA A 62 -0.76 -9.22 11.06
N ALA A 63 0.51 -9.20 10.64
CA ALA A 63 0.89 -9.54 9.26
C ALA A 63 0.54 -10.99 8.87
N PRO A 64 0.94 -12.04 9.63
CA PRO A 64 0.56 -13.41 9.29
C PRO A 64 -0.95 -13.66 9.40
N CYS A 65 -1.65 -13.07 10.37
CA CYS A 65 -3.11 -13.17 10.46
C CYS A 65 -3.82 -12.56 9.24
N ALA A 66 -3.36 -11.38 8.77
CA ALA A 66 -3.92 -10.73 7.59
C ALA A 66 -3.69 -11.57 6.31
N LEU A 67 -2.49 -12.11 6.14
CA LEU A 67 -2.18 -13.00 5.00
C LEU A 67 -3.00 -14.28 5.03
N PHE A 68 -3.16 -14.89 6.21
CA PHE A 68 -3.99 -16.08 6.38
C PHE A 68 -5.47 -15.78 6.06
N ALA A 69 -6.03 -14.70 6.62
CA ALA A 69 -7.41 -14.28 6.35
C ALA A 69 -7.63 -14.00 4.85
N MET A 70 -6.66 -13.38 4.20
CA MET A 70 -6.69 -13.13 2.76
C MET A 70 -6.69 -14.43 1.95
N GLY A 71 -5.86 -15.40 2.34
CA GLY A 71 -5.80 -16.74 1.74
C GLY A 71 -7.10 -17.53 1.89
N VAL A 72 -7.67 -17.55 3.11
CA VAL A 72 -8.98 -18.17 3.38
C VAL A 72 -10.09 -17.50 2.57
N THR A 73 -10.09 -16.17 2.48
CA THR A 73 -11.08 -15.43 1.70
C THR A 73 -11.02 -15.77 0.21
N LEU A 74 -9.81 -15.97 -0.32
CA LEU A 74 -9.63 -16.38 -1.71
C LEU A 74 -10.07 -17.84 -1.94
N ALA A 75 -9.76 -18.74 -1.01
CA ALA A 75 -10.15 -20.15 -1.09
C ALA A 75 -11.68 -20.35 -1.02
N LEU A 76 -12.36 -19.58 -0.15
CA LEU A 76 -13.82 -19.66 0.01
C LEU A 76 -14.59 -19.01 -1.14
N ARG A 77 -13.98 -18.05 -1.85
CA ARG A 77 -14.63 -17.33 -2.94
C ARG A 77 -13.67 -17.10 -4.11
N PRO A 78 -13.36 -18.15 -4.89
CA PRO A 78 -12.50 -18.04 -6.05
C PRO A 78 -13.10 -17.07 -7.08
N LEU A 79 -12.23 -16.24 -7.68
CA LEU A 79 -12.64 -15.39 -8.80
C LEU A 79 -12.90 -16.24 -10.04
N ASN A 80 -14.13 -16.23 -10.54
CA ASN A 80 -14.48 -16.87 -11.81
C ASN A 80 -13.76 -16.23 -13.02
N ARG A 81 -13.32 -14.96 -12.92
CA ARG A 81 -12.49 -14.25 -13.91
C ARG A 81 -11.55 -13.27 -13.21
N VAL A 82 -10.26 -13.33 -13.52
CA VAL A 82 -9.31 -12.27 -13.19
C VAL A 82 -9.58 -11.10 -14.15
N PRO A 83 -10.00 -9.92 -13.68
CA PRO A 83 -10.15 -8.77 -14.56
C PRO A 83 -8.81 -8.41 -15.19
N HIS A 84 -8.77 -8.28 -16.51
CA HIS A 84 -7.61 -7.82 -17.28
C HIS A 84 -7.07 -6.47 -16.78
N GLU A 85 -7.96 -5.64 -16.22
CA GLU A 85 -7.64 -4.39 -15.53
C GLU A 85 -6.64 -4.58 -14.38
N LEU A 86 -6.71 -5.69 -13.62
CA LEU A 86 -5.76 -5.96 -12.53
C LEU A 86 -4.35 -6.25 -13.04
N ALA A 87 -4.23 -6.94 -14.18
CA ALA A 87 -2.94 -7.19 -14.81
C ALA A 87 -2.34 -5.88 -15.37
N LEU A 88 -3.18 -5.01 -15.93
CA LEU A 88 -2.76 -3.68 -16.39
C LEU A 88 -2.35 -2.77 -15.22
N ILE A 89 -3.10 -2.77 -14.12
CA ILE A 89 -2.75 -2.01 -12.90
C ILE A 89 -1.46 -2.53 -12.29
N ALA A 90 -1.28 -3.85 -12.25
CA ALA A 90 -0.03 -4.47 -11.82
C ALA A 90 1.13 -4.05 -12.71
N GLY A 91 0.99 -4.14 -14.03
CA GLY A 91 2.03 -3.72 -14.99
C GLY A 91 2.39 -2.24 -14.88
N LEU A 92 1.38 -1.35 -14.80
CA LEU A 92 1.58 0.08 -14.57
C LEU A 92 2.31 0.34 -13.25
N LYS A 93 1.91 -0.32 -12.16
CA LYS A 93 2.51 -0.06 -10.85
C LYS A 93 3.89 -0.70 -10.66
N LEU A 94 4.13 -1.88 -11.23
CA LEU A 94 5.38 -2.62 -11.05
C LEU A 94 6.45 -2.25 -12.09
N ILE A 95 6.07 -1.69 -13.24
CA ILE A 95 7.02 -1.32 -14.31
C ILE A 95 7.05 0.20 -14.50
N VAL A 96 5.89 0.83 -14.70
CA VAL A 96 5.84 2.26 -15.05
C VAL A 96 6.18 3.14 -13.84
N HIS A 97 5.75 2.77 -12.63
CA HIS A 97 6.05 3.54 -11.41
C HIS A 97 7.53 3.55 -11.01
N PRO A 98 8.26 2.41 -10.93
CA PRO A 98 9.69 2.45 -10.65
C PRO A 98 10.49 3.11 -11.78
N LEU A 99 10.07 2.95 -13.04
CA LEU A 99 10.71 3.63 -14.18
C LEU A 99 10.52 5.14 -14.11
N LEU A 100 9.32 5.62 -13.77
CA LEU A 100 9.05 7.04 -13.54
C LEU A 100 9.85 7.58 -12.35
N CYS A 101 9.90 6.86 -11.23
CA CYS A 101 10.74 7.25 -10.10
C CYS A 101 12.21 7.38 -10.51
N TYR A 102 12.73 6.42 -11.28
CA TYR A 102 14.11 6.43 -11.76
C TYR A 102 14.39 7.61 -12.70
N VAL A 103 13.50 7.88 -13.66
CA VAL A 103 13.61 9.02 -14.60
C VAL A 103 13.52 10.36 -13.87
N VAL A 104 12.57 10.50 -12.94
CA VAL A 104 12.40 11.74 -12.16
C VAL A 104 13.58 11.98 -11.22
N LEU A 105 14.08 10.95 -10.55
CA LEU A 105 15.25 11.06 -9.67
C LEU A 105 16.52 11.39 -10.46
N SER A 106 16.69 10.80 -11.65
CA SER A 106 17.79 11.13 -12.58
C SER A 106 17.65 12.55 -13.16
N TRP A 107 16.42 13.04 -13.37
CA TRP A 107 16.20 14.38 -13.94
C TRP A 107 16.39 15.52 -12.92
N ILE A 108 16.12 15.25 -11.64
CA ILE A 108 16.34 16.21 -10.55
C ILE A 108 17.83 16.27 -10.15
N GLY A 109 18.61 15.22 -10.41
CA GLY A 109 20.08 15.20 -10.38
C GLY A 109 20.70 15.84 -9.14
N ASN A 110 20.76 15.13 -8.00
CA ASN A 110 21.59 15.49 -6.83
C ASN A 110 21.53 14.48 -5.66
N PHE A 111 21.04 13.25 -5.86
CA PHE A 111 20.78 12.32 -4.77
C PHE A 111 21.88 11.25 -4.67
N SER A 112 22.32 10.97 -3.44
CA SER A 112 23.24 9.86 -3.19
C SER A 112 22.62 8.55 -3.72
N PRO A 113 23.42 7.64 -4.33
CA PRO A 113 22.93 6.40 -4.92
C PRO A 113 22.08 5.56 -3.96
N THR A 114 22.35 5.62 -2.66
CA THR A 114 21.58 4.91 -1.63
C THR A 114 20.12 5.36 -1.58
N TRP A 115 19.85 6.66 -1.68
CA TRP A 115 18.49 7.21 -1.67
C TRP A 115 17.72 6.85 -2.94
N VAL A 116 18.40 6.87 -4.09
CA VAL A 116 17.81 6.47 -5.39
C VAL A 116 17.44 4.99 -5.36
N PHE A 117 18.33 4.12 -4.88
CA PHE A 117 18.06 2.70 -4.77
C PHE A 117 16.96 2.38 -3.75
N SER A 118 16.93 3.05 -2.58
CA SER A 118 15.86 2.88 -1.61
C SER A 118 14.49 3.31 -2.16
N ALA A 119 14.42 4.46 -2.84
CA ALA A 119 13.17 4.94 -3.44
C ALA A 119 12.67 3.99 -4.54
N MET A 120 13.58 3.49 -5.38
CA MET A 120 13.25 2.56 -6.46
C MET A 120 12.79 1.20 -5.91
N LEU A 121 13.40 0.71 -4.82
CA LEU A 121 12.94 -0.49 -4.12
C LEU A 121 11.56 -0.31 -3.50
N LEU A 122 11.30 0.84 -2.85
CA LEU A 122 9.98 1.17 -2.31
C LEU A 122 8.92 1.28 -3.41
N ALA A 123 9.27 1.81 -4.58
CA ALA A 123 8.37 1.92 -5.73
C ALA A 123 8.04 0.55 -6.36
N ALA A 124 8.96 -0.41 -6.27
CA ALA A 124 8.79 -1.78 -6.78
C ALA A 124 8.01 -2.71 -5.83
N LEU A 125 7.68 -2.25 -4.61
CA LEU A 125 6.92 -3.05 -3.65
C LEU A 125 5.52 -3.41 -4.19
N PRO A 126 5.02 -4.62 -3.85
CA PRO A 126 3.70 -5.06 -4.28
C PRO A 126 2.61 -4.20 -3.64
N THR A 127 1.38 -4.38 -4.11
CA THR A 127 0.23 -3.68 -3.52
C THR A 127 0.04 -4.10 -2.07
N ALA A 128 -0.05 -3.11 -1.17
CA ALA A 128 -0.12 -3.34 0.27
C ALA A 128 -1.36 -4.15 0.69
N THR A 129 -1.17 -5.08 1.64
CA THR A 129 -2.23 -5.86 2.28
C THR A 129 -3.31 -5.00 2.95
N ASN A 130 -2.99 -3.75 3.28
CA ASN A 130 -3.94 -2.79 3.85
C ASN A 130 -5.15 -2.51 2.94
N VAL A 131 -4.99 -2.62 1.62
CA VAL A 131 -6.11 -2.47 0.67
C VAL A 131 -7.17 -3.55 0.90
N PHE A 132 -6.75 -4.78 1.22
CA PHE A 132 -7.67 -5.87 1.57
C PHE A 132 -8.38 -5.60 2.90
N VAL A 133 -7.65 -5.13 3.92
CA VAL A 133 -8.23 -4.79 5.24
C VAL A 133 -9.31 -3.72 5.09
N ILE A 134 -9.03 -2.68 4.30
CA ILE A 134 -10.00 -1.62 4.00
C ILE A 134 -11.19 -2.21 3.20
N ALA A 135 -10.94 -2.99 2.15
CA ALA A 135 -12.01 -3.61 1.38
C ALA A 135 -12.94 -4.47 2.26
N GLN A 136 -12.36 -5.23 3.21
CA GLN A 136 -13.09 -6.04 4.17
C GLN A 136 -13.88 -5.18 5.18
N GLN A 137 -13.28 -4.10 5.69
CA GLN A 137 -13.95 -3.20 6.63
C GLN A 137 -15.16 -2.48 6.00
N TYR A 138 -15.09 -2.17 4.70
CA TYR A 138 -16.18 -1.53 3.96
C TYR A 138 -17.11 -2.53 3.24
N ASP A 139 -16.83 -3.83 3.31
CA ASP A 139 -17.53 -4.91 2.57
C ASP A 139 -17.67 -4.63 1.05
N VAL A 140 -16.66 -3.97 0.47
CA VAL A 140 -16.67 -3.56 -0.94
C VAL A 140 -15.48 -4.18 -1.66
N TRP A 141 -15.73 -4.94 -2.72
CA TRP A 141 -14.72 -5.53 -3.62
C TRP A 141 -13.66 -6.43 -2.95
N VAL A 142 -13.97 -7.05 -1.80
CA VAL A 142 -13.03 -7.89 -1.02
C VAL A 142 -12.31 -8.95 -1.85
N GLN A 143 -13.05 -9.66 -2.72
CA GLN A 143 -12.50 -10.70 -3.61
C GLN A 143 -11.49 -10.15 -4.64
N ARG A 144 -11.79 -8.99 -5.23
CA ARG A 144 -10.90 -8.37 -6.23
C ARG A 144 -9.66 -7.80 -5.55
N ALA A 145 -9.82 -7.25 -4.35
CA ALA A 145 -8.71 -6.73 -3.56
C ALA A 145 -7.74 -7.84 -3.12
N SER A 146 -8.24 -8.97 -2.59
CA SER A 146 -7.40 -10.08 -2.17
C SER A 146 -6.61 -10.69 -3.33
N ALA A 147 -7.26 -10.94 -4.47
CA ALA A 147 -6.58 -11.51 -5.62
C ALA A 147 -5.60 -10.53 -6.29
N SER A 148 -5.93 -9.24 -6.35
CA SER A 148 -5.00 -8.22 -6.83
C SER A 148 -3.71 -8.21 -6.00
N VAL A 149 -3.84 -8.27 -4.67
CA VAL A 149 -2.68 -8.31 -3.76
C VAL A 149 -1.88 -9.58 -3.99
N LEU A 150 -2.52 -10.73 -4.12
CA LEU A 150 -1.84 -12.01 -4.33
C LEU A 150 -1.10 -12.07 -5.68
N ILE A 151 -1.76 -11.67 -6.77
CA ILE A 151 -1.15 -11.60 -8.11
C ILE A 151 0.03 -10.62 -8.10
N THR A 152 -0.15 -9.41 -7.58
CA THR A 152 0.94 -8.42 -7.52
C THR A 152 2.08 -8.88 -6.62
N THR A 153 1.81 -9.63 -5.56
CA THR A 153 2.86 -10.22 -4.70
C THR A 153 3.64 -11.30 -5.44
N CYS A 154 2.98 -12.23 -6.15
CA CYS A 154 3.66 -13.24 -6.95
C CYS A 154 4.53 -12.63 -8.07
N PHE A 155 3.99 -11.64 -8.81
CA PHE A 155 4.76 -10.92 -9.83
C PHE A 155 5.91 -10.10 -9.21
N SER A 156 5.69 -9.52 -8.03
CA SER A 156 6.70 -8.74 -7.32
C SER A 156 7.92 -9.57 -6.94
N VAL A 157 7.77 -10.85 -6.59
CA VAL A 157 8.92 -11.74 -6.35
C VAL A 157 9.86 -11.74 -7.55
N VAL A 158 9.33 -11.81 -8.77
CA VAL A 158 10.15 -11.81 -9.98
C VAL A 158 10.69 -10.40 -10.28
N THR A 159 9.85 -9.36 -10.26
CA THR A 159 10.26 -8.01 -10.64
C THR A 159 11.21 -7.37 -9.65
N VAL A 160 10.99 -7.51 -8.34
CA VAL A 160 11.87 -6.98 -7.29
C VAL A 160 13.20 -7.73 -7.28
N THR A 161 13.19 -9.06 -7.45
CA THR A 161 14.44 -9.84 -7.55
C THR A 161 15.25 -9.45 -8.78
N ALA A 162 14.60 -9.27 -9.94
CA ALA A 162 15.26 -8.79 -11.16
C ALA A 162 15.82 -7.37 -10.99
N LEU A 163 15.07 -6.48 -10.35
CA LEU A 163 15.50 -5.09 -10.07
C LEU A 163 16.68 -5.05 -9.09
N LEU A 164 16.63 -5.83 -8.02
CA LEU A 164 17.75 -6.00 -7.08
C LEU A 164 19.00 -6.57 -7.76
N TYR A 165 18.81 -7.55 -8.65
CA TYR A 165 19.91 -8.13 -9.43
C TYR A 165 20.55 -7.10 -10.36
N ALA A 166 19.72 -6.30 -11.07
CA ALA A 166 20.19 -5.24 -11.96
C ALA A 166 20.94 -4.13 -11.22
N ILE A 167 20.48 -3.73 -10.04
CA ILE A 167 21.16 -2.77 -9.15
C ILE A 167 22.50 -3.36 -8.67
N ARG A 168 22.50 -4.61 -8.20
CA ARG A 168 23.70 -5.26 -7.63
C ARG A 168 24.80 -5.51 -8.66
N HIS A 169 24.45 -5.75 -9.92
CA HIS A 169 25.42 -5.94 -11.01
C HIS A 169 25.83 -4.63 -11.71
N GLY A 170 25.38 -3.46 -11.21
CA GLY A 170 25.77 -2.17 -11.78
C GLY A 170 25.24 -1.93 -13.19
N ILE A 171 24.20 -2.66 -13.59
CA ILE A 171 23.58 -2.55 -14.93
C ILE A 171 22.72 -1.28 -15.01
N LEU A 172 22.24 -0.78 -13.87
CA LEU A 172 21.55 0.50 -13.75
C LEU A 172 22.51 1.57 -13.22
N PRO A 173 22.97 2.53 -14.05
CA PRO A 173 23.70 3.68 -13.56
C PRO A 173 22.78 4.52 -12.65
N ALA A 174 23.31 5.08 -11.56
CA ALA A 174 22.52 5.86 -10.61
C ALA A 174 21.98 7.18 -11.20
N ASP A 175 22.67 7.69 -12.23
CA ASP A 175 22.24 8.81 -13.05
C ASP A 175 22.22 8.37 -14.52
N LEU A 176 21.05 8.46 -15.15
CA LEU A 176 20.91 8.25 -16.60
C LEU A 176 21.33 9.50 -17.41
N PHE A 177 21.35 10.66 -16.76
CA PHE A 177 21.76 11.95 -17.31
C PHE A 177 22.75 12.62 -16.34
N PRO A 178 24.06 12.69 -16.65
CA PRO A 178 25.02 13.46 -15.89
C PRO A 178 24.86 14.98 -16.09
#